data_AF-A0A8T2SC70-F1
#
_entry.id   AF-A0A8T2SC70-F1
#
_cell.length_a   1.000
_cell.length_b   1.000
_cell.length_c   1.000
_cell.angle_alpha   90.00
_cell.angle_beta   90.00
_cell.angle_gamma   90.00
#
_symmetry.space_group_name_H-M   'P 1'
#
loop_
_entity.id
_entity.type
_entity.pdbx_description
1 polymer ?
#
loop_
_entity_poly.entity_id
_entity_poly.type
_entity_poly.pdbx_seq_one_letter_code
_entity_poly.pdbx_strand_id
1 'polypeptide(L)'
;MTLAFVMQVVLFVNSILLLNNLNEAAVVAFGTRSCRFVFNSKLQGRNDKLHSSPSSRLLKHIDEFLNTEDALPTSMEQTNINESSLLSGALSLALCYIQRTLKSGQPHPQPRVLCLQCKSDAPQQYVAIMNAVFSAQRSMIPIDTCAVGTEHSAFLQQAAHITGGIYMKPSMPEGIFQYLTVVFATDLHSRRFLQLPRPAGVDFRASCFCHKKTIDMGYICSVCLSIFCKKRSSCSTCGANFSQRQPTSIGLKRKSATITLS
;
A
#
# COMPACT_ATOMS: atom_id res chain seq x y z
N MET A 1 13.85 4.44 12.79
CA MET A 1 12.55 5.04 13.17
C MET A 1 12.70 5.56 14.59
N THR A 2 12.40 6.83 14.87
CA THR A 2 12.61 7.41 16.21
C THR A 2 11.39 7.16 17.11
N LEU A 3 11.61 7.04 18.43
CA LEU A 3 10.52 6.94 19.42
C LEU A 3 9.52 8.11 19.28
N ALA A 4 10.01 9.30 18.94
CA ALA A 4 9.20 10.49 18.67
C ALA A 4 8.17 10.26 17.54
N PHE A 5 8.55 9.57 16.46
CA PHE A 5 7.63 9.24 15.37
C PHE A 5 6.48 8.35 15.86
N VAL A 6 6.80 7.31 16.61
CA VAL A 6 5.81 6.38 17.16
C VAL A 6 4.83 7.13 18.07
N MET A 7 5.34 7.98 18.96
CA MET A 7 4.51 8.80 19.85
C MET A 7 3.54 9.70 19.07
N GLN A 8 4.02 10.35 18.00
CA GLN A 8 3.16 11.19 17.16
C GLN A 8 2.06 10.38 16.46
N VAL A 9 2.35 9.16 16.01
CA VAL A 9 1.32 8.25 15.45
C VAL A 9 0.31 7.83 16.51
N VAL A 10 0.75 7.52 17.73
CA VAL A 10 -0.15 7.19 18.85
C VAL A 10 -1.06 8.37 19.19
N LEU A 11 -0.51 9.59 19.28
CA LEU A 11 -1.29 10.81 19.49
C LEU A 11 -2.32 11.02 18.38
N PHE A 12 -1.94 10.75 17.13
CA PHE A 12 -2.87 10.84 16.00
C PHE A 12 -4.00 9.81 16.12
N VAL A 13 -3.71 8.53 16.40
CA VAL A 13 -4.75 7.51 16.59
C VAL A 13 -5.72 7.91 17.70
N ASN A 14 -5.20 8.42 18.81
CA ASN A 14 -6.03 8.93 19.90
C ASN A 14 -6.90 10.10 19.46
N SER A 15 -6.36 11.03 18.67
CA SER A 15 -7.15 12.16 18.14
C SER A 15 -8.34 11.68 17.31
N ILE A 16 -8.18 10.63 16.49
CA ILE A 16 -9.27 10.04 15.71
C ILE A 16 -10.34 9.43 16.62
N LEU A 17 -9.93 8.68 17.65
CA LEU A 17 -10.86 8.10 18.63
C LEU A 17 -11.60 9.18 19.43
N LEU A 18 -10.99 10.36 19.63
CA LEU A 18 -11.61 11.49 20.32
C LEU A 18 -12.62 12.27 19.44
N LEU A 19 -12.45 12.26 18.12
CA LEU A 19 -13.35 12.99 17.21
C LEU A 19 -14.78 12.47 17.23
N ASN A 20 -14.98 11.16 17.42
CA ASN A 20 -16.29 10.55 17.49
C ASN A 20 -16.23 9.25 18.31
N ASN A 21 -17.19 9.04 19.21
CA ASN A 21 -17.27 7.84 20.05
C ASN A 21 -17.58 6.55 19.27
N LEU A 22 -18.10 6.66 18.05
CA LEU A 22 -18.31 5.54 17.13
C LEU A 22 -17.05 5.19 16.32
N ASN A 23 -15.99 6.00 16.40
CA ASN A 23 -14.76 5.72 15.67
C ASN A 23 -14.06 4.50 16.26
N GLU A 24 -13.61 3.65 15.36
CA GLU A 24 -12.83 2.47 15.71
C GLU A 24 -11.49 2.55 14.99
N ALA A 25 -10.42 2.23 15.72
CA ALA A 25 -9.08 2.17 15.16
C ALA A 25 -8.50 0.77 15.31
N ALA A 26 -7.83 0.33 14.25
CA ALA A 26 -6.97 -0.85 14.25
C ALA A 26 -5.61 -0.47 13.66
N VAL A 27 -4.54 -0.90 14.32
CA VAL A 27 -3.16 -0.62 13.90
C VAL A 27 -2.50 -1.95 13.55
N VAL A 28 -2.00 -2.04 12.31
CA VAL A 28 -1.19 -3.16 11.83
C VAL A 28 0.24 -2.66 11.70
N ALA A 29 1.17 -3.29 12.41
CA ALA A 29 2.59 -3.06 12.19
C ALA A 29 3.11 -4.08 11.18
N PHE A 30 4.03 -3.65 10.34
CA PHE A 30 4.68 -4.49 9.34
C PHE A 30 6.16 -4.15 9.27
N GLY A 31 6.98 -5.20 9.23
CA GLY A 31 8.41 -5.14 9.06
C GLY A 31 8.84 -5.85 7.78
N THR A 32 10.08 -6.31 7.74
CA THR A 32 10.60 -7.10 6.61
C THR A 32 10.23 -8.58 6.74
N ARG A 33 10.02 -9.07 7.97
CA ARG A 33 9.82 -10.50 8.25
C ARG A 33 8.44 -10.83 8.79
N SER A 34 7.80 -9.93 9.54
CA SER A 34 6.45 -10.15 10.04
C SER A 34 5.51 -8.96 9.82
N CYS A 35 4.21 -9.25 9.83
CA CYS A 35 3.16 -8.25 9.96
C CYS A 35 2.11 -8.76 10.95
N ARG A 36 1.66 -7.92 11.88
CA ARG A 36 0.68 -8.31 12.92
C ARG A 36 -0.18 -7.14 13.36
N PHE A 37 -1.36 -7.46 13.90
CA PHE A 37 -2.19 -6.47 14.59
C PHE A 37 -1.55 -6.10 15.93
N VAL A 38 -1.30 -4.81 16.12
CA VAL A 38 -0.69 -4.25 17.34
C VAL A 38 -1.74 -3.60 18.22
N PHE A 39 -2.82 -3.09 17.62
CA PHE A 39 -3.93 -2.50 18.36
C PHE A 39 -5.25 -2.72 17.65
N ASN A 40 -6.30 -2.93 18.43
CA ASN A 40 -7.66 -3.07 17.95
C ASN A 40 -8.65 -2.64 19.03
N SER A 41 -9.38 -1.55 18.77
CA SER A 41 -10.35 -0.99 19.71
C SER A 41 -11.45 -1.96 20.10
N LYS A 42 -11.91 -2.83 19.19
CA LYS A 42 -13.00 -3.79 19.43
C LYS A 42 -12.58 -4.99 20.29
N LEU A 43 -11.35 -5.45 20.14
CA LEU A 43 -10.87 -6.65 20.85
C LEU A 43 -10.51 -6.33 22.31
N GLN A 44 -10.06 -5.10 22.60
CA GLN A 44 -9.61 -4.71 23.94
C GLN A 44 -10.74 -4.42 24.93
N GLY A 45 -11.94 -4.05 24.45
CA GLY A 45 -13.10 -3.81 25.33
C GLY A 45 -13.60 -5.04 26.08
N ARG A 46 -13.17 -6.26 25.69
CA ARG A 46 -13.70 -7.52 26.25
C ARG A 46 -12.82 -8.15 27.35
N ASN A 47 -11.53 -7.82 27.43
CA ASN A 47 -10.59 -8.57 28.28
C ASN A 47 -9.88 -7.77 29.39
N ASP A 48 -9.87 -6.44 29.40
CA ASP A 48 -8.93 -5.71 30.27
C ASP A 48 -9.60 -4.84 31.35
N LYS A 49 -9.59 -5.36 32.59
CA LYS A 49 -9.89 -4.63 33.84
C LYS A 49 -8.72 -3.81 34.40
N LEU A 50 -7.69 -3.48 33.60
CA LEU A 50 -6.46 -2.85 34.09
C LEU A 50 -6.37 -1.37 33.68
N HIS A 51 -6.14 -0.48 34.66
CA HIS A 51 -6.08 0.99 34.61
C HIS A 51 -5.06 1.64 33.64
N SER A 52 -4.50 0.92 32.66
CA SER A 52 -3.59 1.50 31.67
C SER A 52 -4.35 2.17 30.54
N SER A 53 -3.99 3.43 30.21
CA SER A 53 -4.56 4.17 29.09
C SER A 53 -4.32 3.43 27.77
N PRO A 54 -5.26 3.46 26.80
CA PRO A 54 -5.14 2.79 25.51
C PRO A 54 -3.85 3.18 24.77
N SER A 55 -3.43 4.45 24.91
CA SER A 55 -2.17 4.99 24.38
C SER A 55 -0.93 4.24 24.90
N SER A 56 -0.89 3.97 26.21
CA SER A 56 0.25 3.28 26.83
C SER A 56 0.34 1.82 26.38
N ARG A 57 -0.78 1.17 26.09
CA ARG A 57 -0.82 -0.21 25.55
C ARG A 57 -0.36 -0.24 24.11
N LEU A 58 -0.86 0.68 23.28
CA LEU A 58 -0.42 0.80 21.89
C LEU A 58 1.10 1.01 21.81
N LEU A 59 1.66 1.89 22.65
CA LEU A 59 3.11 2.09 22.73
C LEU A 59 3.85 0.81 23.10
N LYS A 60 3.40 0.08 24.13
CA LYS A 60 4.01 -1.20 24.54
C LYS A 60 3.99 -2.25 23.43
N HIS A 61 2.86 -2.42 22.75
CA HIS A 61 2.77 -3.41 21.67
C HIS A 61 3.60 -3.01 20.43
N ILE A 62 3.73 -1.71 20.13
CA ILE A 62 4.63 -1.25 19.08
C ILE A 62 6.08 -1.52 19.49
N ASP A 63 6.47 -1.22 20.73
CA ASP A 63 7.82 -1.47 21.23
C ASP A 63 8.18 -2.96 21.20
N GLU A 64 7.27 -3.82 21.67
CA GLU A 64 7.39 -5.28 21.58
C GLU A 64 7.55 -5.75 20.13
N PHE A 65 6.78 -5.17 19.20
CA PHE A 65 6.91 -5.48 17.77
C PHE A 65 8.30 -5.13 17.23
N LEU A 66 8.80 -3.93 17.54
CA LEU A 66 10.12 -3.46 17.10
C LEU A 66 11.23 -4.33 17.68
N ASN A 67 11.18 -4.62 18.98
CA ASN A 67 12.14 -5.49 19.64
C ASN A 67 12.13 -6.92 19.05
N THR A 68 10.96 -7.43 18.64
CA THR A 68 10.86 -8.75 17.98
C THR A 68 11.54 -8.74 16.62
N GLU A 69 11.32 -7.70 15.80
CA GLU A 69 11.94 -7.59 14.48
C GLU A 69 13.48 -7.44 14.60
N ASP A 70 13.96 -6.70 15.61
CA ASP A 70 15.39 -6.48 15.85
C ASP A 70 16.10 -7.72 16.45
N ALA A 71 15.41 -8.52 17.27
CA ALA A 71 15.98 -9.69 17.96
C ALA A 71 16.11 -10.94 17.08
N LEU A 72 15.43 -11.00 15.93
CA LEU A 72 15.52 -12.14 15.02
C LEU A 72 16.90 -12.12 14.33
N PRO A 73 17.77 -13.13 14.53
CA PRO A 73 19.10 -13.12 13.95
C PRO A 73 18.99 -13.03 12.43
N THR A 74 19.83 -12.19 11.84
CA THR A 74 20.10 -12.15 10.40
C THR A 74 20.66 -13.50 10.00
N SER A 75 19.78 -14.46 9.69
CA SER A 75 20.21 -15.80 9.25
C SER A 75 21.11 -15.62 8.05
N MET A 76 22.37 -16.03 8.26
CA MET A 76 23.47 -15.93 7.32
C MET A 76 23.19 -16.78 6.08
N GLU A 77 22.50 -16.24 5.08
CA GLU A 77 22.63 -16.67 3.69
C GLU A 77 22.66 -15.44 2.79
N GLN A 78 23.84 -15.22 2.21
CA GLN A 78 24.09 -14.20 1.19
C GLN A 78 23.19 -14.42 -0.02
N THR A 79 22.20 -13.56 -0.19
CA THR A 79 21.99 -12.90 -1.49
C THR A 79 21.56 -11.46 -1.25
N ASN A 80 22.18 -10.54 -1.99
CA ASN A 80 21.82 -9.12 -2.11
C ASN A 80 20.40 -8.95 -2.68
N ILE A 81 19.37 -9.39 -1.95
CA ILE A 81 17.98 -9.11 -2.26
C ILE A 81 17.54 -8.11 -1.21
N ASN A 82 17.47 -6.84 -1.61
CA ASN A 82 16.91 -5.74 -0.83
C ASN A 82 15.72 -6.25 0.01
N GLU A 83 15.88 -6.36 1.34
CA GLU A 83 14.82 -6.86 2.20
C GLU A 83 13.56 -5.99 2.02
N SER A 84 12.54 -6.52 1.36
CA SER A 84 11.33 -5.79 1.03
C SER A 84 10.37 -5.79 2.22
N SER A 85 9.76 -4.65 2.55
CA SER A 85 8.75 -4.54 3.63
C SER A 85 7.50 -5.36 3.31
N LEU A 86 6.87 -6.07 4.26
CA LEU A 86 5.67 -6.88 4.02
C LEU A 86 4.36 -6.05 3.90
N LEU A 87 4.40 -4.96 3.12
CA LEU A 87 3.26 -4.05 2.93
C LEU A 87 2.04 -4.75 2.33
N SER A 88 2.23 -5.62 1.34
CA SER A 88 1.13 -6.37 0.72
C SER A 88 0.39 -7.27 1.73
N GLY A 89 1.14 -7.88 2.65
CA GLY A 89 0.58 -8.67 3.75
C GLY A 89 -0.22 -7.80 4.72
N ALA A 90 0.33 -6.65 5.11
CA ALA A 90 -0.33 -5.69 6.00
C ALA A 90 -1.63 -5.15 5.41
N LEU A 91 -1.62 -4.76 4.12
CA LEU A 91 -2.83 -4.31 3.41
C LEU A 91 -3.86 -5.42 3.35
N SER A 92 -3.45 -6.66 3.05
CA SER A 92 -4.37 -7.80 3.00
C SER A 92 -5.00 -8.08 4.37
N LEU A 93 -4.23 -8.02 5.46
CA LEU A 93 -4.75 -8.16 6.83
C LEU A 93 -5.75 -7.05 7.17
N ALA A 94 -5.41 -5.80 6.85
CA ALA A 94 -6.28 -4.65 7.10
C ALA A 94 -7.59 -4.77 6.32
N LEU A 95 -7.55 -5.10 5.03
CA LEU A 95 -8.73 -5.27 4.20
C LEU A 95 -9.60 -6.44 4.65
N CYS A 96 -9.01 -7.57 5.03
CA CYS A 96 -9.74 -8.70 5.61
C CYS A 96 -10.45 -8.32 6.92
N TYR A 97 -9.79 -7.54 7.78
CA TYR A 97 -10.39 -7.05 9.02
C TYR A 97 -11.55 -6.09 8.77
N ILE A 98 -11.37 -5.14 7.84
CA ILE A 98 -12.44 -4.22 7.42
C ILE A 98 -13.61 -5.03 6.86
N GLN A 99 -13.37 -5.98 5.96
CA GLN A 99 -14.42 -6.79 5.34
C GLN A 99 -15.20 -7.61 6.38
N ARG A 100 -14.51 -8.15 7.40
CA ARG A 100 -15.17 -8.81 8.53
C ARG A 100 -16.11 -7.85 9.26
N THR A 101 -15.63 -6.63 9.52
CA THR A 101 -16.40 -5.60 10.23
C THR A 101 -17.62 -5.12 9.41
N LEU A 102 -17.46 -4.95 8.10
CA LEU A 102 -18.56 -4.62 7.18
C LEU A 102 -19.65 -5.72 7.20
N LYS A 103 -19.25 -7.00 7.28
CA LYS A 103 -20.17 -8.14 7.34
C LYS A 103 -20.83 -8.32 8.70
N SER A 104 -20.22 -7.85 9.79
CA SER A 104 -20.75 -7.96 11.15
C SER A 104 -21.96 -7.06 11.44
N GLY A 105 -22.47 -6.30 10.46
CA GLY A 105 -23.77 -5.62 10.55
C GLY A 105 -23.79 -4.32 11.37
N GLN A 106 -22.64 -3.69 11.61
CA GLN A 106 -22.61 -2.35 12.20
C GLN A 106 -23.28 -1.34 11.24
N PRO A 107 -24.05 -0.35 11.75
CA PRO A 107 -24.70 0.63 10.88
C PRO A 107 -23.65 1.55 10.24
N HIS A 108 -23.58 1.53 8.91
CA HIS A 108 -22.83 2.47 8.06
C HIS A 108 -21.33 2.73 8.42
N PRO A 109 -20.50 1.68 8.61
CA PRO A 109 -19.06 1.87 8.73
C PRO A 109 -18.50 2.55 7.48
N GLN A 110 -17.74 3.63 7.67
CA GLN A 110 -16.98 4.31 6.62
C GLN A 110 -15.51 3.93 6.74
N PRO A 111 -15.09 2.75 6.23
CA PRO A 111 -13.72 2.30 6.37
C PRO A 111 -12.77 3.16 5.55
N ARG A 112 -11.58 3.37 6.11
CA ARG A 112 -10.48 4.06 5.46
C ARG A 112 -9.17 3.48 5.95
N VAL A 113 -8.22 3.33 5.04
CA VAL A 113 -6.88 2.81 5.36
C VAL A 113 -5.89 3.96 5.25
N LEU A 114 -5.05 4.15 6.27
CA LEU A 114 -3.90 5.03 6.22
C LEU A 114 -2.62 4.18 6.26
N CYS A 115 -1.80 4.29 5.22
CA CYS A 115 -0.52 3.59 5.11
C CYS A 115 0.64 4.56 5.34
N LEU A 116 1.43 4.31 6.38
CA LEU A 116 2.67 5.03 6.66
C LEU A 116 3.86 4.16 6.25
N GLN A 117 4.63 4.60 5.26
CA GLN A 117 5.79 3.85 4.77
C GLN A 117 7.07 4.66 4.91
N CYS A 118 8.10 4.05 5.53
CA CYS A 118 9.40 4.68 5.74
C CYS A 118 10.48 4.19 4.77
N LYS A 119 10.28 3.02 4.13
CA LYS A 119 11.26 2.37 3.25
C LYS A 119 10.90 2.56 1.77
N SER A 120 11.90 2.52 0.89
CA SER A 120 11.71 2.56 -0.56
C SER A 120 10.93 1.35 -1.08
N ASP A 121 10.33 1.51 -2.26
CA ASP A 121 9.55 0.46 -2.90
C ASP A 121 10.43 -0.69 -3.41
N ALA A 122 9.94 -1.92 -3.26
CA ALA A 122 10.57 -3.12 -3.80
C ALA A 122 9.76 -3.66 -4.99
N PRO A 123 10.30 -3.62 -6.23
CA PRO A 123 9.59 -4.06 -7.44
C PRO A 123 9.02 -5.48 -7.41
N GLN A 124 9.59 -6.36 -6.59
CA GLN A 124 9.13 -7.74 -6.38
C GLN A 124 7.72 -7.79 -5.80
N GLN A 125 7.34 -6.79 -5.00
CA GLN A 125 6.05 -6.75 -4.29
C GLN A 125 4.94 -6.04 -5.05
N TYR A 126 5.25 -5.41 -6.18
CA TYR A 126 4.32 -4.60 -6.96
C TYR A 126 2.99 -5.34 -7.21
N VAL A 127 3.04 -6.56 -7.74
CA VAL A 127 1.83 -7.33 -8.07
C VAL A 127 0.99 -7.59 -6.83
N ALA A 128 1.63 -7.96 -5.71
CA ALA A 128 0.92 -8.25 -4.48
C ALA A 128 0.26 -6.99 -3.88
N ILE A 129 0.97 -5.85 -3.89
CA ILE A 129 0.44 -4.56 -3.44
C ILE A 129 -0.73 -4.13 -4.33
N MET A 130 -0.57 -4.18 -5.66
CA MET A 130 -1.61 -3.75 -6.59
C MET A 130 -2.85 -4.64 -6.53
N ASN A 131 -2.71 -5.95 -6.32
CA ASN A 131 -3.86 -6.83 -6.09
C ASN A 131 -4.66 -6.42 -4.83
N ALA A 132 -3.97 -6.04 -3.75
CA ALA A 132 -4.62 -5.52 -2.56
C ALA A 132 -5.29 -4.15 -2.81
N VAL A 133 -4.63 -3.25 -3.55
CA VAL A 133 -5.18 -1.94 -3.94
C VAL A 133 -6.44 -2.09 -4.80
N PHE A 134 -6.43 -2.94 -5.82
CA PHE A 134 -7.61 -3.20 -6.65
C PHE A 134 -8.74 -3.86 -5.85
N SER A 135 -8.39 -4.69 -4.87
CA SER A 135 -9.38 -5.23 -3.93
C SER A 135 -10.00 -4.14 -3.07
N ALA A 136 -9.21 -3.20 -2.57
CA ALA A 136 -9.69 -2.05 -1.81
C ALA A 136 -10.58 -1.13 -2.66
N GLN A 137 -10.18 -0.86 -3.92
CA GLN A 137 -10.96 -0.07 -4.88
C GLN A 137 -12.34 -0.70 -5.12
N ARG A 138 -12.39 -2.03 -5.35
CA ARG A 138 -13.66 -2.74 -5.54
C ARG A 138 -14.57 -2.67 -4.32
N SER A 139 -14.00 -2.64 -3.13
CA SER A 139 -14.73 -2.46 -1.87
C SER A 139 -14.99 -1.00 -1.52
N MET A 140 -14.64 -0.04 -2.39
CA MET A 140 -14.79 1.41 -2.17
C MET A 140 -14.08 1.89 -0.89
N ILE A 141 -12.95 1.29 -0.55
CA ILE A 141 -12.14 1.65 0.62
C ILE A 141 -10.98 2.54 0.15
N PRO A 142 -10.99 3.84 0.46
CA PRO A 142 -9.87 4.72 0.12
C PRO A 142 -8.63 4.37 0.94
N ILE A 143 -7.49 4.27 0.25
CA ILE A 143 -6.18 4.08 0.84
C ILE A 143 -5.44 5.42 0.76
N ASP A 144 -5.33 6.07 1.90
CA ASP A 144 -4.44 7.20 2.07
C ASP A 144 -3.03 6.74 2.36
N THR A 145 -2.05 7.44 1.82
CA THR A 145 -0.67 7.02 1.87
C THR A 145 0.23 8.20 2.24
N CYS A 146 1.15 7.94 3.17
CA CYS A 146 2.13 8.91 3.61
C CYS A 146 3.52 8.28 3.52
N ALA A 147 4.35 8.83 2.64
CA ALA A 147 5.73 8.40 2.45
C ALA A 147 6.62 9.21 3.39
N VAL A 148 7.01 8.60 4.52
CA VAL A 148 7.88 9.20 5.54
C VAL A 148 9.37 9.09 5.16
N GLY A 149 9.68 8.22 4.20
CA GLY A 149 11.05 8.02 3.71
C GLY A 149 11.61 9.18 2.89
N THR A 150 12.91 9.09 2.59
CA THR A 150 13.66 10.08 1.79
C THR A 150 13.23 10.13 0.33
N GLU A 151 12.66 9.06 -0.21
CA GLU A 151 12.22 8.94 -1.61
C GLU A 151 10.69 8.97 -1.74
N HIS A 152 10.19 9.29 -2.94
CA HIS A 152 8.77 9.10 -3.23
C HIS A 152 8.51 7.62 -3.53
N SER A 153 7.31 7.15 -3.21
CA SER A 153 6.87 5.79 -3.50
C SER A 153 5.87 5.84 -4.65
N ALA A 154 6.26 5.25 -5.79
CA ALA A 154 5.37 5.14 -6.94
C ALA A 154 4.18 4.22 -6.62
N PHE A 155 4.39 3.19 -5.82
CA PHE A 155 3.33 2.24 -5.47
C PHE A 155 2.27 2.89 -4.59
N LEU A 156 2.69 3.69 -3.60
CA LEU A 156 1.77 4.42 -2.75
C LEU A 156 1.03 5.55 -3.48
N GLN A 157 1.68 6.20 -4.44
CA GLN A 157 1.04 7.18 -5.32
C GLN A 157 -0.07 6.53 -6.16
N GLN A 158 0.23 5.39 -6.79
CA GLN A 158 -0.76 4.61 -7.53
C GLN A 158 -1.88 4.12 -6.61
N ALA A 159 -1.56 3.62 -5.41
CA ALA A 159 -2.55 3.15 -4.44
C ALA A 159 -3.56 4.24 -4.05
N ALA A 160 -3.07 5.44 -3.72
CA ALA A 160 -3.93 6.58 -3.42
C ALA A 160 -4.76 6.98 -4.63
N HIS A 161 -4.17 7.10 -5.81
CA HIS A 161 -4.88 7.49 -7.02
C HIS A 161 -6.00 6.51 -7.40
N ILE A 162 -5.72 5.21 -7.40
CA ILE A 162 -6.67 4.16 -7.80
C ILE A 162 -7.86 4.07 -6.84
N THR A 163 -7.61 4.27 -5.53
CA THR A 163 -8.65 4.16 -4.50
C THR A 163 -9.36 5.49 -4.18
N GLY A 164 -8.92 6.60 -4.79
CA GLY A 164 -9.43 7.94 -4.48
C GLY A 164 -8.96 8.48 -3.11
N GLY A 165 -7.85 7.95 -2.60
CA GLY A 165 -7.18 8.43 -1.41
C GLY A 165 -6.21 9.59 -1.68
N ILE A 166 -5.50 10.00 -0.64
CA ILE A 166 -4.53 11.10 -0.66
C ILE A 166 -3.12 10.54 -0.49
N TYR A 167 -2.21 10.93 -1.38
CA TYR A 167 -0.78 10.71 -1.22
C TYR A 167 -0.12 11.98 -0.69
N MET A 168 0.66 11.86 0.37
CA MET A 168 1.50 12.94 0.88
C MET A 168 2.91 12.45 1.17
N LYS A 169 3.89 13.30 0.91
CA LYS A 169 5.23 13.20 1.47
C LYS A 169 5.50 14.46 2.30
N PRO A 170 5.66 14.36 3.63
CA PRO A 170 5.99 15.51 4.45
C PRO A 170 7.42 15.99 4.12
N SER A 171 7.58 17.31 3.94
CA SER A 171 8.92 17.91 3.74
C SER A 171 9.76 17.82 5.02
N MET A 172 9.11 17.93 6.18
CA MET A 172 9.73 17.85 7.50
C MET A 172 9.11 16.67 8.28
N PRO A 173 9.79 15.51 8.38
CA PRO A 173 9.24 14.33 9.05
C PRO A 173 9.12 14.51 10.58
N GLU A 174 9.84 15.46 11.16
CA GLU A 174 9.78 15.79 12.60
C GLU A 174 8.42 16.33 13.03
N GLY A 175 7.72 17.03 12.12
CA GLY A 175 6.38 17.59 12.34
C GLY A 175 5.25 16.71 11.81
N ILE A 176 5.43 15.38 11.70
CA ILE A 176 4.47 14.51 11.01
C ILE A 176 3.06 14.56 11.63
N PHE A 177 2.95 14.77 12.94
CA PHE A 177 1.64 14.94 13.61
C PHE A 177 0.78 16.04 12.98
N GLN A 178 1.37 17.18 12.59
CA GLN A 178 0.65 18.27 11.94
C GLN A 178 0.07 17.81 10.60
N TYR A 179 0.89 17.14 9.78
CA TYR A 179 0.47 16.59 8.49
C TYR A 179 -0.63 15.53 8.65
N LEU A 180 -0.46 14.62 9.62
CA LEU A 180 -1.46 13.61 9.96
C LEU A 180 -2.80 14.23 10.33
N THR A 181 -2.80 15.21 11.20
CA THR A 181 -4.03 15.84 11.68
C THR A 181 -4.73 16.64 10.58
N VAL A 182 -4.00 17.50 9.86
CA VAL A 182 -4.61 18.40 8.86
C VAL A 182 -5.14 17.65 7.65
N VAL A 183 -4.39 16.65 7.16
CA VAL A 183 -4.71 15.98 5.88
C VAL A 183 -5.45 14.67 6.11
N PHE A 184 -5.04 13.91 7.11
CA PHE A 184 -5.52 12.54 7.30
C PHE A 184 -6.55 12.39 8.43
N ALA A 185 -6.81 13.39 9.27
CA ALA A 185 -7.92 13.29 10.25
C ALA A 185 -9.30 13.56 9.64
N THR A 186 -9.34 14.28 8.52
CA THR A 186 -10.58 14.72 7.89
C THR A 186 -11.34 13.54 7.27
N ASP A 187 -12.65 13.49 7.51
CA ASP A 187 -13.54 12.50 6.94
C ASP A 187 -13.72 12.69 5.43
N LEU A 188 -14.22 11.66 4.74
CA LEU A 188 -14.33 11.65 3.27
C LEU A 188 -15.27 12.73 2.72
N HIS A 189 -16.27 13.16 3.49
CA HIS A 189 -17.20 14.20 3.06
C HIS A 189 -16.54 15.58 3.16
N SER A 190 -15.95 15.90 4.31
CA SER A 190 -15.31 17.19 4.56
C SER A 190 -14.14 17.48 3.63
N ARG A 191 -13.43 16.43 3.16
CA ARG A 191 -12.33 16.57 2.18
C ARG A 191 -12.70 17.33 0.92
N ARG A 192 -13.96 17.25 0.49
CA ARG A 192 -14.44 17.91 -0.74
C ARG A 192 -14.44 19.44 -0.62
N PHE A 193 -14.47 19.95 0.61
CA PHE A 193 -14.49 21.38 0.91
C PHE A 193 -13.10 21.92 1.30
N LEU A 194 -12.13 21.02 1.50
CA LEU A 194 -10.77 21.39 1.91
C LEU A 194 -9.84 21.39 0.69
N GLN A 195 -8.96 22.39 0.65
CA GLN A 195 -7.87 22.42 -0.32
C GLN A 195 -6.75 21.50 0.15
N LEU A 196 -6.90 20.21 -0.13
CA LEU A 196 -5.91 19.18 0.19
C LEU A 196 -4.82 19.12 -0.89
N PRO A 197 -3.63 18.58 -0.56
CA PRO A 197 -2.55 18.44 -1.53
C PRO A 197 -3.05 17.70 -2.75
N ARG A 198 -2.84 18.30 -3.93
CA ARG A 198 -3.25 17.69 -5.18
C ARG A 198 -2.40 16.45 -5.44
N PRO A 199 -3.00 15.38 -6.01
CA PRO A 199 -2.22 14.24 -6.44
C PRO A 199 -1.14 14.70 -7.42
N ALA A 200 0.13 14.45 -7.08
CA ALA A 200 1.21 14.60 -8.05
C ALA A 200 0.98 13.64 -9.22
N GLY A 201 1.46 13.98 -10.42
CA GLY A 201 1.37 13.10 -11.58
C GLY A 201 1.92 11.71 -11.23
N VAL A 202 1.08 10.69 -11.36
CA VAL A 202 1.42 9.32 -11.00
C VAL A 202 2.06 8.63 -12.19
N ASP A 203 3.19 7.95 -11.96
CA ASP A 203 3.86 7.16 -12.97
C ASP A 203 3.21 5.77 -13.08
N PHE A 204 2.54 5.49 -14.20
CA PHE A 204 1.90 4.19 -14.48
C PHE A 204 2.75 3.27 -15.37
N ARG A 205 4.03 3.58 -15.58
CA ARG A 205 4.89 2.77 -16.44
C ARG A 205 5.00 1.34 -15.92
N ALA A 206 4.85 0.41 -16.85
CA ALA A 206 4.96 -1.01 -16.55
C ALA A 206 6.40 -1.37 -16.15
N SER A 207 6.54 -2.23 -15.14
CA SER A 207 7.83 -2.84 -14.82
C SER A 207 7.96 -4.19 -15.52
N CYS A 208 9.06 -4.40 -16.24
CA CYS A 208 9.31 -5.66 -16.94
C CYS A 208 9.52 -6.82 -15.95
N PHE A 209 8.97 -7.99 -16.23
CA PHE A 209 9.17 -9.19 -15.42
C PHE A 209 10.61 -9.74 -15.49
N CYS A 210 11.38 -9.35 -16.52
CA CYS A 210 12.78 -9.75 -16.70
C CYS A 210 13.71 -9.16 -15.64
N HIS A 211 13.69 -7.83 -15.50
CA HIS A 211 14.67 -7.09 -14.69
C HIS A 211 14.01 -6.28 -13.58
N LYS A 212 12.67 -6.25 -13.53
CA LYS A 212 11.87 -5.47 -12.57
C LYS A 212 12.15 -3.96 -12.63
N LYS A 213 12.56 -3.48 -13.81
CA LYS A 213 12.74 -2.06 -14.13
C LYS A 213 11.54 -1.55 -14.93
N THR A 214 11.18 -0.30 -14.72
CA THR A 214 10.19 0.44 -15.51
C THR A 214 10.62 0.51 -16.97
N ILE A 215 9.69 0.31 -17.89
CA ILE A 215 9.90 0.41 -19.33
C ILE A 215 8.77 1.22 -19.98
N ASP A 216 9.10 1.98 -21.01
CA ASP A 216 8.12 2.75 -21.77
C ASP A 216 7.46 1.90 -22.87
N MET A 217 8.24 1.00 -23.50
CA MET A 217 7.77 0.06 -24.53
C MET A 217 8.15 -1.37 -24.16
N GLY A 218 7.19 -2.29 -24.23
CA GLY A 218 7.37 -3.69 -23.86
C GLY A 218 6.53 -4.66 -24.69
N TYR A 219 6.86 -5.94 -24.58
CA TYR A 219 6.14 -7.05 -25.21
C TYR A 219 5.27 -7.74 -24.17
N ILE A 220 4.01 -8.00 -24.47
CA ILE A 220 3.05 -8.61 -23.55
C ILE A 220 2.79 -10.06 -23.97
N CYS A 221 2.83 -10.99 -23.01
CA CYS A 221 2.36 -12.34 -23.23
C CYS A 221 0.84 -12.36 -23.36
N SER A 222 0.30 -12.85 -24.48
CA SER A 222 -1.15 -12.96 -24.68
C SER A 222 -1.85 -13.94 -23.73
N VAL A 223 -1.10 -14.86 -23.10
CA VAL A 223 -1.65 -15.90 -22.22
C VAL A 223 -1.73 -15.42 -20.77
N CYS A 224 -0.64 -14.86 -20.23
CA CYS A 224 -0.55 -14.49 -18.81
C CYS A 224 -0.37 -12.99 -18.56
N LEU A 225 -0.43 -12.16 -19.61
CA LEU A 225 -0.25 -10.70 -19.55
C LEU A 225 1.07 -10.23 -18.94
N SER A 226 2.05 -11.13 -18.80
CA SER A 226 3.41 -10.77 -18.35
C SER A 226 4.10 -9.86 -19.37
N ILE A 227 4.75 -8.81 -18.85
CA ILE A 227 5.39 -7.76 -19.66
C ILE A 227 6.90 -7.97 -19.69
N PHE A 228 7.50 -7.93 -20.89
CA PHE A 228 8.92 -8.16 -21.13
C PHE A 228 9.57 -6.98 -21.86
N CYS A 229 10.81 -6.66 -21.52
CA CYS A 229 11.56 -5.55 -22.15
C CYS A 229 12.11 -5.89 -23.55
N LYS A 230 12.17 -7.17 -23.91
CA LYS A 230 12.66 -7.65 -25.22
C LYS A 230 11.75 -8.77 -25.70
N LYS A 231 11.64 -8.92 -27.03
CA LYS A 231 10.93 -10.03 -27.65
C LYS A 231 11.61 -11.34 -27.26
N ARG A 232 10.82 -12.35 -26.91
CA ARG A 232 11.28 -13.70 -26.56
C ARG A 232 10.53 -14.73 -27.41
N SER A 233 11.09 -15.93 -27.54
CA SER A 233 10.44 -17.07 -28.20
C SER A 233 9.47 -17.82 -27.28
N SER A 234 9.65 -17.71 -25.96
CA SER A 234 8.77 -18.30 -24.96
C SER A 234 8.58 -17.40 -23.74
N CYS A 235 7.47 -17.57 -23.03
CA CYS A 235 7.14 -16.85 -21.82
C CYS A 235 7.87 -17.45 -20.62
N SER A 236 8.68 -16.67 -19.92
CA SER A 236 9.35 -17.15 -18.69
C SER A 236 8.42 -17.35 -17.50
N THR A 237 7.19 -16.80 -17.54
CA THR A 237 6.22 -16.91 -16.45
C THR A 237 5.32 -18.12 -16.60
N CYS A 238 4.74 -18.35 -17.79
CA CYS A 238 3.78 -19.43 -18.03
C CYS A 238 4.26 -20.51 -19.01
N GLY A 239 5.47 -20.40 -19.57
CA GLY A 239 6.02 -21.38 -20.51
C GLY A 239 5.44 -21.33 -21.93
N ALA A 240 4.48 -20.45 -22.22
CA ALA A 240 3.86 -20.38 -23.55
C ALA A 240 4.89 -20.03 -24.64
N ASN A 241 4.91 -20.80 -25.73
CA ASN A 241 5.74 -20.52 -26.89
C ASN A 241 5.07 -19.46 -27.77
N PHE A 242 5.80 -18.38 -28.02
CA PHE A 242 5.42 -17.33 -28.96
C PHE A 242 5.82 -17.77 -30.37
N SER A 243 5.15 -18.80 -30.89
CA SER A 243 5.37 -19.26 -32.26
C SER A 243 5.25 -18.07 -33.20
N GLN A 244 6.34 -17.73 -33.87
CA GLN A 244 6.30 -16.78 -34.96
C GLN A 244 5.39 -17.41 -36.02
N ARG A 245 4.18 -16.88 -36.20
CA ARG A 245 3.55 -17.01 -37.51
C ARG A 245 4.55 -16.41 -38.48
N GLN A 246 5.14 -17.25 -39.33
CA GLN A 246 5.87 -16.78 -40.49
C GLN A 246 4.98 -15.74 -41.19
N PRO A 247 5.52 -14.60 -41.65
CA PRO A 247 4.75 -13.75 -42.53
C PRO A 247 4.48 -14.57 -43.79
N THR A 248 3.29 -15.16 -43.89
CA THR A 248 2.81 -15.76 -45.12
C THR A 248 2.73 -14.63 -46.13
N SER A 249 3.70 -14.60 -47.03
CA SER A 249 3.70 -13.77 -48.22
C SER A 249 2.51 -14.16 -49.10
N ILE A 250 1.36 -13.52 -48.93
CA ILE A 250 0.36 -13.31 -49.99
C ILE A 250 -0.35 -11.98 -49.73
N GLY A 251 -0.19 -11.03 -50.65
CA GLY A 251 -1.27 -10.14 -51.09
C GLY A 251 -1.48 -8.81 -50.34
N LEU A 252 -1.15 -7.71 -51.01
CA LEU A 252 -1.45 -6.33 -50.64
C LEU A 252 -2.93 -6.09 -50.27
N LYS A 253 -3.18 -5.32 -49.20
CA LYS A 253 -3.82 -3.99 -49.27
C LYS A 253 -3.81 -3.28 -47.91
N ARG A 254 -3.28 -2.06 -47.92
CA ARG A 254 -3.32 -1.05 -46.86
C ARG A 254 -4.74 -0.83 -46.35
N LYS A 255 -4.91 -0.72 -45.02
CA LYS A 255 -5.58 0.43 -44.37
C LYS A 255 -4.91 0.69 -43.02
N SER A 256 -4.21 1.82 -42.94
CA SER A 256 -3.66 2.37 -41.70
C SER A 256 -4.81 2.84 -40.82
N ALA A 257 -4.92 2.32 -39.59
CA ALA A 257 -5.74 2.91 -38.55
C ALA A 257 -4.79 3.55 -37.52
N THR A 258 -4.52 4.83 -37.74
CA THR A 258 -3.94 5.72 -36.73
C THR A 258 -5.00 5.93 -35.67
N ILE A 259 -4.83 5.36 -34.47
CA ILE A 259 -5.61 5.76 -33.31
C ILE A 259 -4.82 6.89 -32.64
N THR A 260 -5.16 8.12 -33.04
CA THR A 260 -4.88 9.32 -32.26
C THR A 260 -5.69 9.24 -30.98
N LEU A 261 -5.01 9.28 -29.83
CA LEU A 261 -5.63 9.55 -28.54
C LEU A 261 -6.03 11.02 -28.51
N SER A 262 -7.33 11.26 -28.39
CA SER A 262 -7.94 12.49 -27.88
C SER A 262 -8.68 12.15 -26.61
#